data_AF-A0A2M7VYR5-F1
#
_entry.id   AF-A0A2M7VYR5-F1
#
_cell.length_a   1.000
_cell.length_b   1.000
_cell.length_c   1.000
_cell.angle_alpha   90.00
_cell.angle_beta   90.00
_cell.angle_gamma   90.00
#
_symmetry.space_group_name_H-M   'P 1'
#
loop_
_entity.id
_entity.type
_entity.pdbx_description
1 polymer ?
#
loop_
_entity_poly.entity_id
_entity_poly.type
_entity_poly.pdbx_seq_one_letter_code
_entity_poly.pdbx_strand_id
1 'polypeptide(L)'
;MRQKFILSILNILTLCVVIAAVSVFFIENAKWMGLVLIILSLFCLVSLLPFKINLKSTLPDIFFGLIDNGILAIFAIFGGHFAGVAGAIIGGVVGNVITDGIAGIFEGHMAERLRLRLVAEERTMLKSAVGKMAGCLLGAGVVLIIANFIKF
;
A
#
# COMPACT_ATOMS: atom_id res chain seq x y z
N MET A 1 -7.44 2.96 27.24
CA MET A 1 -7.09 3.52 25.92
C MET A 1 -5.61 3.36 25.56
N ARG A 2 -4.66 3.64 26.46
CA ARG A 2 -3.21 3.55 26.18
C ARG A 2 -2.72 2.17 25.71
N GLN A 3 -3.22 1.08 26.28
CA GLN A 3 -2.77 -0.28 25.94
C GLN A 3 -3.18 -0.72 24.52
N LYS A 4 -4.43 -0.47 24.10
CA LYS A 4 -4.87 -0.77 22.72
C LYS A 4 -4.11 0.07 21.69
N PHE A 5 -3.83 1.33 22.01
CA PHE A 5 -3.04 2.22 21.17
C PHE A 5 -1.60 1.72 20.99
N ILE A 6 -0.94 1.31 22.08
CA ILE A 6 0.40 0.72 22.03
C ILE A 6 0.41 -0.57 21.20
N LEU A 7 -0.59 -1.44 21.38
CA LEU A 7 -0.70 -2.68 20.59
C LEU A 7 -0.84 -2.39 19.09
N SER A 8 -1.61 -1.36 18.72
CA SER A 8 -1.75 -0.94 17.32
C SER A 8 -0.43 -0.45 16.73
N ILE A 9 0.35 0.33 17.49
CA ILE A 9 1.67 0.80 17.05
C ILE A 9 2.62 -0.38 16.88
N LEU A 10 2.68 -1.29 17.86
CA LEU A 10 3.53 -2.49 17.77
C LEU A 10 3.15 -3.36 16.58
N ASN A 11 1.86 -3.52 16.27
CA ASN A 11 1.42 -4.24 15.08
C ASN A 11 1.93 -3.58 13.80
N ILE A 12 1.77 -2.26 13.66
CA ILE A 12 2.24 -1.51 12.47
C ILE A 12 3.76 -1.63 12.33
N LEU A 13 4.52 -1.43 13.41
CA LEU A 13 5.98 -1.55 13.38
C LEU A 13 6.42 -2.97 13.00
N THR A 14 5.74 -3.99 13.52
CA THR A 14 6.02 -5.39 13.19
C THR A 14 5.77 -5.65 11.71
N LEU A 15 4.65 -5.14 11.16
CA LEU A 15 4.37 -5.24 9.72
C LEU A 15 5.47 -4.56 8.89
N CYS A 16 5.89 -3.35 9.26
CA CYS A 16 6.97 -2.64 8.54
C CYS A 16 8.26 -3.46 8.50
N VAL A 17 8.68 -4.02 9.64
CA VAL A 17 9.89 -4.86 9.72
C VAL A 17 9.74 -6.12 8.87
N VAL A 18 8.61 -6.82 8.95
CA VAL A 18 8.37 -8.04 8.16
C VAL A 18 8.35 -7.73 6.67
N ILE A 19 7.65 -6.68 6.24
CA ILE A 19 7.58 -6.28 4.83
C ILE A 19 8.97 -5.95 4.31
N ALA A 20 9.73 -5.13 5.05
CA ALA A 20 11.09 -4.76 4.64
C ALA A 20 12.01 -5.97 4.55
N ALA A 21 12.02 -6.84 5.58
CA ALA A 21 12.85 -8.03 5.60
C ALA A 21 12.53 -9.01 4.46
N VAL A 22 11.25 -9.30 4.22
CA VAL A 22 10.81 -10.19 3.15
C VAL A 22 11.13 -9.57 1.78
N SER A 23 10.87 -8.27 1.59
CA SER A 23 11.13 -7.59 0.32
C SER A 23 12.63 -7.57 -0.02
N VAL A 24 13.49 -7.35 0.97
CA VAL A 24 14.95 -7.39 0.78
C VAL A 24 15.41 -8.81 0.46
N PHE A 25 14.89 -9.82 1.16
CA PHE A 25 15.26 -11.22 0.93
C PHE A 25 14.93 -11.68 -0.51
N PHE A 26 13.82 -11.22 -1.08
CA PHE A 26 13.40 -11.60 -2.44
C PHE A 26 13.89 -10.65 -3.54
N ILE A 27 14.74 -9.66 -3.23
CA ILE A 27 15.12 -8.59 -4.19
C ILE A 27 15.79 -9.13 -5.46
N GLU A 28 16.56 -10.21 -5.36
CA GLU A 28 17.23 -10.84 -6.50
C GLU A 28 16.26 -11.67 -7.38
N ASN A 29 15.09 -12.02 -6.85
CA ASN A 29 14.08 -12.83 -7.53
C ASN A 29 12.93 -11.96 -8.05
N ALA A 30 13.24 -11.05 -8.99
CA ALA A 30 12.29 -10.10 -9.58
C ALA A 30 11.00 -10.76 -10.09
N LYS A 31 11.06 -11.99 -10.61
CA LYS A 31 9.90 -12.72 -11.11
C LYS A 31 8.87 -13.08 -10.02
N TRP A 32 9.36 -13.40 -8.82
CA TRP A 32 8.54 -13.80 -7.67
C TRP A 32 8.08 -12.61 -6.84
N MET A 33 8.78 -11.47 -6.94
CA MET A 33 8.50 -10.28 -6.15
C MET A 33 7.04 -9.84 -6.23
N GLY A 34 6.45 -9.80 -7.42
CA GLY A 34 5.04 -9.42 -7.57
C GLY A 34 4.07 -10.29 -6.76
N LEU A 35 4.28 -11.61 -6.77
CA LEU A 35 3.49 -12.56 -5.98
C LEU A 35 3.76 -12.42 -4.47
N VAL A 36 5.02 -12.21 -4.09
CA VAL A 36 5.41 -11.94 -2.70
C VAL A 36 4.71 -10.71 -2.15
N LEU A 37 4.64 -9.61 -2.91
CA LEU A 37 3.94 -8.39 -2.49
C LEU A 37 2.43 -8.62 -2.32
N ILE A 38 1.80 -9.43 -3.17
CA ILE A 38 0.37 -9.79 -3.00
C ILE A 38 0.17 -10.62 -1.72
N ILE A 39 1.06 -11.58 -1.43
CA ILE A 39 0.99 -12.35 -0.18
C ILE A 39 1.16 -11.43 1.04
N LEU A 40 2.12 -10.50 0.99
CA LEU A 40 2.33 -9.52 2.06
C LEU A 40 1.13 -8.58 2.24
N SER A 41 0.43 -8.22 1.16
CA SER A 41 -0.83 -7.47 1.23
C SER A 41 -1.90 -8.25 2.02
N LEU A 42 -2.09 -9.54 1.70
CA LEU A 42 -3.02 -10.39 2.44
C LEU A 42 -2.59 -10.55 3.91
N PHE A 43 -1.29 -10.69 4.17
CA PHE A 43 -0.74 -10.75 5.52
C PHE A 43 -1.04 -9.49 6.35
N CYS A 44 -0.90 -8.30 5.75
CA CYS A 44 -1.32 -7.05 6.37
C CYS A 44 -2.80 -7.10 6.78
N LEU A 45 -3.70 -7.52 5.89
CA LEU A 45 -5.13 -7.63 6.19
C LEU A 45 -5.43 -8.66 7.29
N VAL A 46 -4.73 -9.80 7.30
CA VAL A 46 -4.85 -10.83 8.35
C VAL A 46 -4.45 -10.30 9.72
N SER A 47 -3.49 -9.37 9.80
CA SER A 47 -3.07 -8.74 11.06
C SER A 47 -4.18 -7.93 11.76
N LEU A 48 -5.28 -7.62 11.06
CA LEU A 48 -6.45 -6.93 11.63
C LEU A 48 -7.40 -7.88 12.38
N LEU A 49 -7.32 -9.20 12.14
CA LEU A 49 -8.19 -10.19 12.76
C LEU A 49 -8.14 -10.19 14.30
N PRO A 50 -6.95 -10.11 14.97
CA PRO A 50 -6.87 -10.04 16.43
C PRO A 50 -7.59 -8.82 17.02
N PHE A 51 -7.74 -7.75 16.24
CA PHE A 51 -8.40 -6.51 16.65
C PHE A 51 -9.90 -6.49 16.35
N LYS A 52 -10.46 -7.57 15.79
CA LYS A 52 -11.87 -7.70 15.38
C LYS A 52 -12.34 -6.57 14.45
N ILE A 53 -11.42 -6.08 13.61
CA ILE A 53 -11.71 -5.03 12.62
C ILE A 53 -12.36 -5.66 11.39
N ASN A 54 -13.46 -5.06 10.93
CA ASN A 54 -14.14 -5.51 9.72
C ASN A 54 -13.38 -5.03 8.47
N LEU A 55 -12.97 -5.96 7.60
CA LEU A 55 -12.26 -5.68 6.34
C LEU A 55 -13.02 -4.73 5.42
N LYS A 56 -14.35 -4.72 5.47
CA LYS A 56 -15.16 -3.78 4.68
C LYS A 56 -14.87 -2.32 5.04
N SER A 57 -14.49 -2.06 6.29
CA SER A 57 -14.17 -0.71 6.76
C SER A 57 -12.80 -0.21 6.29
N THR A 58 -11.91 -1.10 5.84
CA THR A 58 -10.58 -0.75 5.31
C THR A 58 -10.53 -0.71 3.79
N LEU A 59 -11.60 -1.14 3.09
CA LEU A 59 -11.67 -1.09 1.62
C LEU A 59 -11.32 0.28 1.03
N PRO A 60 -11.81 1.42 1.56
CA PRO A 60 -11.43 2.73 1.04
C PRO A 60 -9.93 2.96 0.99
N ASP A 61 -9.23 2.58 2.07
CA ASP A 61 -7.78 2.76 2.22
C ASP A 61 -7.00 1.76 1.35
N ILE A 62 -7.55 0.56 1.12
CA ILE A 62 -6.97 -0.43 0.20
C ILE A 62 -7.06 0.08 -1.25
N PHE A 63 -8.22 0.58 -1.68
CA PHE A 63 -8.38 1.14 -3.03
C PHE A 63 -7.48 2.34 -3.25
N PHE A 64 -7.36 3.22 -2.24
CA PHE A 64 -6.41 4.33 -2.26
C PHE A 64 -4.98 3.82 -2.50
N GLY A 65 -4.50 2.91 -1.65
CA GLY A 65 -3.12 2.41 -1.76
C GLY A 65 -2.85 1.66 -3.06
N LEU A 66 -3.86 0.96 -3.60
CA LEU A 66 -3.76 0.24 -4.87
C LEU A 66 -3.54 1.19 -6.04
N ILE A 67 -4.29 2.29 -6.10
CA ILE A 67 -4.12 3.31 -7.14
C ILE A 67 -2.77 4.00 -6.96
N ASP A 68 -2.47 4.39 -5.72
CA ASP A 68 -1.30 5.17 -5.39
C ASP A 68 0.00 4.44 -5.79
N ASN A 69 0.23 3.28 -5.17
CA ASN A 69 1.48 2.56 -5.37
C ASN A 69 1.48 1.73 -6.67
N GLY A 70 0.31 1.43 -7.24
CA GLY A 70 0.19 0.80 -8.54
C GLY A 70 0.71 1.73 -9.64
N ILE A 71 0.20 2.96 -9.71
CA ILE A 71 0.67 3.94 -10.70
C ILE A 71 2.14 4.29 -10.44
N LEU A 72 2.55 4.48 -9.17
CA LEU A 72 3.96 4.70 -8.81
C LEU A 72 4.86 3.60 -9.37
N ALA A 73 4.49 2.32 -9.19
CA ALA A 73 5.27 1.20 -9.70
C ALA A 73 5.42 1.26 -11.23
N ILE A 74 4.40 1.69 -11.97
CA ILE A 74 4.50 1.91 -13.42
C ILE A 74 5.59 2.94 -13.71
N PHE A 75 5.54 4.12 -13.09
CA PHE A 75 6.55 5.16 -13.30
C PHE A 75 7.97 4.70 -12.93
N ALA A 76 8.11 3.96 -11.83
CA ALA A 76 9.39 3.42 -11.40
C ALA A 76 9.96 2.40 -12.40
N ILE A 77 9.12 1.53 -12.98
CA ILE A 77 9.54 0.56 -14.00
C ILE A 77 9.95 1.29 -15.29
N PHE A 78 9.13 2.22 -15.78
CA PHE A 78 9.47 3.01 -16.97
C PHE A 78 10.76 3.82 -16.78
N GLY A 79 10.91 4.46 -15.62
CA GLY A 79 12.15 5.16 -15.27
C GLY A 79 13.34 4.21 -15.26
N GLY A 80 13.18 3.03 -14.64
CA GLY A 80 14.18 1.96 -14.62
C GLY A 80 14.63 1.54 -16.01
N HIS A 81 13.67 1.38 -16.93
CA HIS A 81 13.92 1.01 -18.31
C HIS A 81 14.74 2.06 -19.07
N PHE A 82 14.47 3.36 -18.88
CA PHE A 82 15.15 4.42 -19.65
C PHE A 82 16.48 4.90 -19.06
N ALA A 83 16.63 4.91 -17.74
CA ALA A 83 17.80 5.50 -17.08
C ALA A 83 18.34 4.64 -15.91
N GLY A 84 18.03 3.33 -15.92
CA GLY A 84 18.50 2.40 -14.90
C GLY A 84 18.05 2.80 -13.49
N VAL A 85 18.91 2.59 -12.50
CA VAL A 85 18.60 2.88 -11.09
C VAL A 85 18.20 4.34 -10.87
N ALA A 86 18.90 5.29 -11.50
CA ALA A 86 18.58 6.71 -11.37
C ALA A 86 17.19 7.03 -11.91
N GLY A 87 16.83 6.47 -13.07
CA GLY A 87 15.50 6.59 -13.63
C GLY A 87 14.43 5.96 -12.77
N ALA A 88 14.67 4.79 -12.18
CA ALA A 88 13.71 4.13 -11.28
C ALA A 88 13.44 4.97 -10.02
N ILE A 89 14.47 5.59 -9.45
CA ILE A 89 14.33 6.49 -8.29
C ILE A 89 13.54 7.74 -8.68
N ILE A 90 13.88 8.39 -9.80
CA ILE A 90 13.15 9.58 -10.29
C ILE A 90 11.70 9.22 -10.59
N GLY A 91 11.46 8.12 -11.30
CA GLY A 91 10.13 7.61 -11.61
C GLY A 91 9.33 7.30 -10.36
N GLY A 92 9.94 6.68 -9.34
CA GLY A 92 9.30 6.44 -8.05
C GLY A 92 8.93 7.74 -7.32
N VAL A 93 9.84 8.70 -7.24
CA VAL A 93 9.60 9.99 -6.56
C VAL A 93 8.54 10.82 -7.28
N VAL A 94 8.66 10.98 -8.60
CA VAL A 94 7.69 11.72 -9.42
C VAL A 94 6.34 11.01 -9.43
N GLY A 95 6.36 9.68 -9.59
CA GLY A 95 5.18 8.82 -9.48
C GLY A 95 4.45 9.07 -8.18
N ASN A 96 5.16 8.99 -7.04
CA ASN A 96 4.58 9.25 -5.71
C ASN A 96 3.89 10.61 -5.61
N VAL A 97 4.52 11.69 -6.11
CA VAL A 97 3.92 13.03 -6.05
C VAL A 97 2.62 13.11 -6.88
N ILE A 98 2.62 12.52 -8.08
CA ILE A 98 1.43 12.48 -8.94
C ILE A 98 0.33 11.66 -8.28
N THR A 99 0.69 10.50 -7.75
CA THR A 99 -0.27 9.54 -7.21
C THR A 99 -0.84 9.98 -5.88
N ASP A 100 -0.04 10.57 -4.99
CA ASP A 100 -0.53 11.23 -3.77
C ASP A 100 -1.51 12.37 -4.10
N GLY A 101 -1.23 13.14 -5.17
CA GLY A 101 -2.15 14.19 -5.64
C GLY A 101 -3.49 13.62 -6.11
N ILE A 102 -3.46 12.57 -6.93
CA ILE A 102 -4.68 11.89 -7.43
C ILE A 102 -5.42 11.21 -6.28
N ALA A 103 -4.72 10.41 -5.48
CA ALA A 103 -5.28 9.65 -4.38
C ALA A 103 -5.84 10.59 -3.29
N GLY A 104 -5.21 11.75 -3.09
CA GLY A 104 -5.70 12.82 -2.22
C GLY A 104 -7.09 13.36 -2.62
N ILE A 105 -7.43 13.39 -3.91
CA ILE A 105 -8.80 13.73 -4.38
C ILE A 105 -9.81 12.71 -3.86
N PHE A 106 -9.47 11.41 -3.92
CA PHE A 106 -10.34 10.36 -3.42
C PHE A 106 -10.44 10.39 -1.88
N GLU A 107 -9.31 10.56 -1.19
CA GLU A 107 -9.28 10.64 0.27
C GLU A 107 -10.09 11.84 0.79
N GLY A 108 -9.92 13.01 0.17
CA GLY A 108 -10.68 14.22 0.48
C GLY A 108 -12.18 14.06 0.19
N HIS A 109 -12.55 13.58 -0.99
CA HIS A 109 -13.96 13.37 -1.34
C HIS A 109 -14.66 12.38 -0.40
N MET A 110 -13.97 11.31 0.00
CA MET A 110 -14.50 10.34 0.94
C MET A 110 -14.67 10.93 2.34
N ALA A 111 -13.69 11.68 2.82
CA ALA A 111 -13.77 12.37 4.11
C ALA A 111 -14.94 13.38 4.14
N GLU A 112 -15.11 14.16 3.08
CA GLU A 112 -16.25 15.10 2.93
C GLU A 112 -17.59 14.37 2.94
N ARG A 113 -17.74 13.27 2.18
CA ARG A 113 -18.97 12.47 2.18
C ARG A 113 -19.30 11.84 3.53
N LEU A 114 -18.30 11.35 4.26
CA LEU A 114 -18.47 10.80 5.61
C LEU A 114 -18.94 11.88 6.58
N ARG A 115 -18.32 13.07 6.51
CA ARG A 115 -18.69 14.23 7.32
C ARG A 115 -20.13 14.70 7.05
N LEU A 116 -20.54 14.74 5.79
CA LEU A 116 -21.91 15.11 5.40
C LEU A 116 -22.98 14.11 5.88
N ARG A 117 -22.60 12.84 6.10
CA ARG A 117 -23.52 11.79 6.58
C ARG A 117 -23.60 11.70 8.11
N LEU A 118 -22.96 12.61 8.85
CA LEU A 118 -22.83 12.58 10.32
C LEU A 118 -22.30 11.23 10.85
N VAL A 119 -21.64 10.45 9.99
CA VAL A 119 -20.94 9.23 10.40
C VAL A 119 -19.64 9.70 11.02
N ALA A 120 -19.51 9.53 12.33
CA ALA A 120 -18.25 9.78 13.02
C ALA A 120 -17.15 9.03 12.27
N GLU A 121 -16.02 9.70 11.98
CA GLU A 121 -14.87 9.07 11.34
C GLU A 121 -14.39 7.87 12.19
N GLU A 122 -14.90 6.67 11.94
CA GLU A 122 -14.41 5.44 12.54
C GLU A 122 -13.07 4.97 11.91
N ARG A 123 -12.35 5.90 11.26
CA ARG A 123 -10.99 5.70 10.76
C ARG A 123 -10.04 5.70 11.97
N THR A 124 -9.93 4.55 12.62
CA THR A 124 -8.87 4.33 13.61
C THR A 124 -7.52 4.27 12.90
N MET A 125 -6.46 4.77 13.55
CA MET A 125 -5.09 4.73 13.04
C MET A 125 -4.69 3.35 12.48
N LEU A 126 -5.04 2.25 13.17
CA LEU A 126 -4.72 0.89 12.72
C LEU A 126 -5.41 0.52 11.40
N LYS A 127 -6.70 0.84 11.25
CA LYS A 127 -7.47 0.59 10.01
C LYS A 127 -6.84 1.30 8.82
N SER A 128 -6.57 2.60 8.97
CA SER A 128 -6.04 3.42 7.88
C SER A 128 -4.61 3.02 7.51
N ALA A 129 -3.73 2.81 8.49
CA ALA A 129 -2.35 2.40 8.25
C ALA A 129 -2.28 1.03 7.54
N VAL A 130 -2.93 0.01 8.10
CA VAL A 130 -2.89 -1.35 7.53
C VAL A 130 -3.61 -1.42 6.18
N GLY A 131 -4.72 -0.67 6.02
CA GLY A 131 -5.43 -0.57 4.75
C GLY A 131 -4.57 0.02 3.64
N LYS A 132 -3.91 1.16 3.90
CA LYS A 132 -2.98 1.79 2.93
C LYS A 132 -1.80 0.87 2.64
N MET A 133 -1.16 0.29 3.66
CA MET A 133 -0.06 -0.67 3.47
C MET A 133 -0.46 -1.87 2.60
N ALA A 134 -1.62 -2.48 2.88
CA ALA A 134 -2.13 -3.60 2.09
C ALA A 134 -2.44 -3.18 0.65
N GLY A 135 -3.08 -2.02 0.45
CA GLY A 135 -3.37 -1.46 -0.87
C GLY A 135 -2.09 -1.22 -1.69
N CYS A 136 -1.10 -0.56 -1.09
CA CYS A 136 0.16 -0.24 -1.75
C CYS A 136 0.93 -1.49 -2.19
N LEU A 137 0.97 -2.53 -1.34
CA LEU A 137 1.58 -3.81 -1.67
C LEU A 137 0.82 -4.55 -2.77
N LEU A 138 -0.52 -4.51 -2.74
CA LEU A 138 -1.36 -5.13 -3.76
C LEU A 138 -1.19 -4.45 -5.12
N GLY A 139 -1.25 -3.11 -5.17
CA GLY A 139 -1.10 -2.33 -6.39
C GLY A 139 0.25 -2.57 -7.06
N ALA A 140 1.34 -2.42 -6.31
CA ALA A 140 2.68 -2.69 -6.82
C ALA A 140 2.86 -4.15 -7.23
N GLY A 141 2.34 -5.09 -6.44
CA GLY A 141 2.41 -6.53 -6.73
C GLY A 141 1.73 -6.91 -8.05
N VAL A 142 0.52 -6.40 -8.29
CA VAL A 142 -0.22 -6.61 -9.55
C VAL A 142 0.56 -6.03 -10.74
N VAL A 143 1.07 -4.81 -10.61
CA VAL A 143 1.84 -4.16 -11.68
C VAL A 143 3.11 -4.95 -12.01
N LEU A 144 3.85 -5.42 -11.00
CA LEU A 144 5.06 -6.23 -11.22
C LEU A 144 4.74 -7.57 -11.89
N ILE A 145 3.62 -8.21 -11.55
CA ILE A 145 3.18 -9.44 -12.24
C ILE A 145 2.90 -9.14 -13.71
N ILE A 146 2.15 -8.07 -13.99
CA ILE A 146 1.83 -7.66 -15.37
C ILE A 146 3.10 -7.34 -16.15
N ALA A 147 4.00 -6.54 -15.58
CA ALA A 147 5.29 -6.18 -16.19
C ALA A 147 6.12 -7.43 -16.55
N ASN A 148 6.20 -8.40 -15.64
CA ASN A 148 6.89 -9.66 -15.88
C ASN A 148 6.23 -10.48 -17.01
N PHE A 149 4.89 -10.51 -17.09
CA PHE A 149 4.18 -11.19 -18.19
C PHE A 149 4.46 -10.55 -19.56
N ILE A 150 4.55 -9.22 -19.63
CA ILE A 150 4.85 -8.50 -20.88
C ILE A 150 6.36 -8.40 -21.17
N LYS A 151 7.21 -8.94 -20.28
CA LYS A 151 8.69 -8.88 -20.35
C LYS A 151 9.23 -7.46 -20.47
N PHE A 152 8.63 -6.54 -19.71
CA PHE A 152 9.04 -5.14 -19.62
C PHE A 152 9.83 -4.89 -18.34
#